data_AF-A0AAN8Q3J0-F1
#
_entry.id   AF-A0AAN8Q3J0-F1
#
_cell.length_a   1.000
_cell.length_b   1.000
_cell.length_c   1.000
_cell.angle_alpha   90.00
_cell.angle_beta   90.00
_cell.angle_gamma   90.00
#
_symmetry.space_group_name_H-M   'P 1'
#
loop_
_entity.id
_entity.type
_entity.pdbx_description
1 polymer ?
#
loop_
_entity_poly.entity_id
_entity_poly.type
_entity_poly.pdbx_seq_one_letter_code
_entity_poly.pdbx_strand_id
1 'polypeptide(L)'
;MALSHGQILQHCSYILDTYDSGMVSVEEHIQQYFENNKILEEDIVTFVVEVFSGCVRYSSVLKVVIDGFYIKDGKIALRAEQGLYSVLCYLILFRLDELGVSQLRKFIYSQDINRIYKLLNFFLDEKNLLTWIQDKWCSLYENSFVQTVLLSPLMRWHPELLDLLNQMKDRIENKVKAKKKHTPTTEVKPFNITQPRARQIPLPEAIPKVAAHKPVPKNIYRTPSELETLNLVKEANRRKAEVFYTLVLIHQNLKAWF
;
A
#
# COMPACT_ATOMS: atom_id res chain seq x y z
N MET A 1 -11.57 -17.02 7.58
CA MET A 1 -11.13 -15.77 8.24
C MET A 1 -11.97 -14.67 7.63
N ALA A 2 -12.74 -13.93 8.43
CA ALA A 2 -13.55 -12.83 7.90
C ALA A 2 -12.62 -11.77 7.29
N LEU A 3 -12.85 -11.36 6.04
CA LEU A 3 -12.07 -10.28 5.44
C LEU A 3 -12.37 -8.95 6.16
N SER A 4 -11.33 -8.15 6.36
CA SER A 4 -11.50 -6.79 6.86
C SER A 4 -12.21 -5.91 5.83
N HIS A 5 -13.00 -4.93 6.27
CA HIS A 5 -13.62 -3.90 5.41
C HIS A 5 -12.61 -3.23 4.46
N GLY A 6 -11.36 -3.05 4.90
CA GLY A 6 -10.30 -2.51 4.05
C GLY A 6 -9.86 -3.45 2.93
N GLN A 7 -9.84 -4.76 3.18
CA GLN A 7 -9.51 -5.76 2.16
C GLN A 7 -10.62 -5.87 1.12
N ILE A 8 -11.88 -5.80 1.54
CA ILE A 8 -13.03 -5.81 0.63
C ILE A 8 -12.94 -4.63 -0.35
N LEU A 9 -12.64 -3.42 0.15
CA LEU A 9 -12.45 -2.25 -0.73
C LEU A 9 -11.26 -2.40 -1.68
N GLN A 10 -10.16 -3.01 -1.22
CA GLN A 10 -9.00 -3.27 -2.08
C GLN A 10 -9.36 -4.25 -3.21
N HIS A 11 -10.13 -5.29 -2.94
CA HIS A 11 -10.65 -6.20 -3.96
C HIS A 11 -11.54 -5.45 -4.98
N CYS A 12 -12.47 -4.62 -4.50
CA CYS A 12 -13.34 -3.81 -5.37
C CYS A 12 -12.56 -2.78 -6.21
N SER A 13 -11.52 -2.15 -5.66
CA SER A 13 -10.68 -1.21 -6.42
C SER A 13 -9.89 -1.97 -7.47
N TYR A 14 -9.21 -3.05 -7.09
CA TYR A 14 -8.34 -3.80 -7.99
C TYR A 14 -9.12 -4.39 -9.17
N ILE A 15 -10.29 -4.98 -8.92
CA ILE A 15 -11.12 -5.53 -9.99
C ILE A 15 -11.59 -4.43 -10.96
N LEU A 16 -11.84 -3.22 -10.45
CA LEU A 16 -12.21 -2.06 -11.26
C LEU A 16 -11.03 -1.48 -12.05
N ASP A 17 -9.84 -1.43 -11.45
CA ASP A 17 -8.63 -0.91 -12.10
C ASP A 17 -8.10 -1.85 -13.20
N THR A 18 -8.35 -3.16 -13.07
CA THR A 18 -7.97 -4.17 -14.06
C THR A 18 -9.02 -4.40 -15.15
N TYR A 19 -10.22 -3.85 -14.99
CA TYR A 19 -11.31 -4.05 -15.94
C TYR A 19 -11.15 -3.15 -17.16
N ASP A 20 -11.11 -3.76 -18.34
CA ASP A 20 -11.20 -3.08 -19.63
C ASP A 20 -12.48 -3.50 -20.35
N SER A 21 -13.43 -2.55 -20.42
CA SER A 21 -14.72 -2.73 -21.10
C SER A 21 -14.63 -3.05 -22.60
N GLY A 22 -13.47 -2.87 -23.23
CA GLY A 22 -13.26 -3.22 -24.64
C GLY A 22 -12.79 -4.66 -24.88
N MET A 23 -12.30 -5.35 -23.85
CA MET A 23 -11.60 -6.63 -24.01
C MET A 23 -12.36 -7.83 -23.46
N VAL A 24 -13.07 -7.68 -22.34
CA VAL A 24 -13.67 -8.80 -21.62
C VAL A 24 -15.05 -8.40 -21.09
N SER A 25 -16.00 -9.34 -21.10
CA SER A 25 -17.32 -9.15 -20.48
C SER A 25 -17.19 -8.96 -18.97
N VAL A 26 -18.10 -8.20 -18.36
CA VAL A 26 -18.19 -7.99 -16.91
C VAL A 26 -18.19 -9.33 -16.16
N GLU A 27 -18.98 -10.31 -16.64
CA GLU A 27 -19.13 -11.62 -16.01
C GLU A 27 -17.85 -12.47 -16.12
N GLU A 28 -17.20 -12.45 -17.28
CA GLU A 28 -15.98 -13.21 -17.55
C GLU A 28 -14.79 -12.67 -16.74
N HIS A 29 -14.67 -11.34 -16.62
CA HIS A 29 -13.64 -10.70 -15.80
C HIS A 29 -13.79 -11.05 -14.31
N ILE A 30 -15.03 -11.05 -13.82
CA ILE A 30 -15.35 -11.43 -12.44
C ILE A 30 -14.97 -12.89 -12.18
N GLN A 31 -15.33 -13.79 -13.10
CA GLN A 31 -15.03 -15.21 -12.96
C GLN A 31 -13.51 -15.45 -12.91
N GLN A 32 -12.75 -14.86 -13.84
CA GLN A 32 -11.29 -14.95 -13.85
C GLN A 32 -10.67 -14.36 -12.56
N TYR A 33 -11.24 -13.29 -12.03
CA TYR A 33 -10.75 -12.68 -10.79
C TYR A 33 -10.90 -13.60 -9.57
N PHE A 34 -12.05 -14.27 -9.43
CA PHE A 34 -12.30 -15.16 -8.29
C PHE A 34 -11.54 -16.48 -8.40
N GLU A 35 -11.35 -17.02 -9.61
CA GLU A 35 -10.52 -18.21 -9.84
C GLU A 35 -9.08 -17.98 -9.37
N ASN A 36 -8.54 -16.77 -9.55
CA ASN A 36 -7.19 -16.41 -9.15
C ASN A 36 -7.05 -16.07 -7.65
N ASN A 37 -8.04 -15.41 -7.04
CA ASN A 37 -7.90 -14.87 -5.68
C ASN A 37 -8.49 -15.73 -4.55
N LYS A 38 -9.18 -16.83 -4.86
CA LYS A 38 -9.74 -17.79 -3.88
C LYS A 38 -10.45 -17.11 -2.69
N ILE A 39 -11.37 -16.21 -2.96
CA ILE A 39 -12.22 -15.58 -1.92
C ILE A 39 -13.25 -16.63 -1.49
N LEU A 40 -13.31 -16.94 -0.18
CA LEU A 40 -14.01 -18.12 0.35
C LEU A 40 -15.42 -17.84 0.90
N GLU A 41 -15.82 -16.58 1.02
CA GLU A 41 -17.06 -16.19 1.69
C GLU A 41 -18.09 -15.68 0.67
N GLU A 42 -19.19 -16.41 0.49
CA GLU A 42 -20.21 -16.20 -0.55
C GLU A 42 -20.88 -14.84 -0.47
N ASP A 43 -21.14 -14.35 0.76
CA ASP A 43 -21.72 -13.02 0.99
C ASP A 43 -20.79 -11.90 0.50
N ILE A 44 -19.48 -12.05 0.73
CA ILE A 44 -18.47 -11.07 0.30
C ILE A 44 -18.30 -11.11 -1.21
N VAL A 45 -18.31 -12.30 -1.81
CA VAL A 45 -18.29 -12.48 -3.26
C VAL A 45 -19.47 -11.75 -3.88
N THR A 46 -20.68 -12.01 -3.41
CA THR A 46 -21.91 -11.37 -3.91
C THR A 46 -21.83 -9.85 -3.78
N PHE A 47 -21.41 -9.35 -2.61
CA PHE A 47 -21.22 -7.92 -2.40
C PHE A 47 -20.21 -7.30 -3.39
N VAL A 48 -19.05 -7.93 -3.59
CA VAL A 48 -18.03 -7.46 -4.53
C VAL A 48 -18.55 -7.44 -5.97
N VAL A 49 -19.28 -8.49 -6.39
CA VAL A 49 -19.90 -8.57 -7.72
C VAL A 49 -20.90 -7.46 -7.94
N GLU A 50 -21.81 -7.23 -6.99
CA GLU A 50 -22.81 -6.18 -7.07
C GLU A 50 -22.18 -4.79 -7.13
N VAL A 51 -21.21 -4.52 -6.24
CA VAL A 51 -20.53 -3.23 -6.18
C VAL A 51 -19.74 -2.95 -7.46
N PHE A 52 -19.00 -3.93 -7.96
CA PHE A 52 -18.25 -3.80 -9.20
C PHE A 52 -19.18 -3.59 -10.40
N SER A 53 -20.20 -4.43 -10.55
CA SER A 53 -21.18 -4.32 -11.63
C SER A 53 -21.91 -2.96 -11.60
N GLY A 54 -22.23 -2.48 -10.40
CA GLY A 54 -22.79 -1.14 -10.20
C GLY A 54 -21.83 -0.01 -10.57
N CYS A 55 -20.55 -0.13 -10.23
CA CYS A 55 -19.52 0.84 -10.60
C CYS A 55 -19.34 0.93 -12.12
N VAL A 56 -19.38 -0.21 -12.82
CA VAL A 56 -19.30 -0.25 -14.29
C VAL A 56 -20.55 0.36 -14.92
N ARG A 57 -21.74 -0.02 -14.44
CA ARG A 57 -23.04 0.46 -14.96
C ARG A 57 -23.21 1.97 -14.83
N TYR A 58 -22.82 2.55 -13.68
CA TYR A 58 -22.93 3.98 -13.41
C TYR A 58 -21.59 4.72 -13.53
N SER A 59 -20.66 4.17 -14.32
CA SER A 59 -19.32 4.73 -14.48
C SER A 59 -19.33 6.17 -15.00
N SER A 60 -20.30 6.56 -15.81
CA SER A 60 -20.48 7.93 -16.31
C SER A 60 -20.82 8.92 -15.17
N VAL A 61 -21.72 8.55 -14.25
CA VAL A 61 -22.08 9.35 -13.06
C VAL A 61 -20.86 9.51 -12.15
N LEU A 62 -20.14 8.42 -11.89
CA LEU A 62 -18.97 8.41 -11.01
C LEU A 62 -17.81 9.23 -11.60
N LYS A 63 -17.57 9.11 -12.92
CA LYS A 63 -16.54 9.90 -13.62
C LYS A 63 -16.76 11.39 -13.48
N VAL A 64 -18.00 11.90 -13.57
CA VAL A 64 -18.29 13.33 -13.37
C VAL A 64 -17.79 13.83 -12.01
N VAL A 65 -18.03 13.07 -10.94
CA VAL A 65 -17.61 13.44 -9.59
C VAL A 65 -16.09 13.39 -9.48
N ILE A 66 -15.48 12.31 -9.96
CA ILE A 66 -14.05 12.06 -9.83
C ILE A 66 -13.23 13.04 -10.67
N ASP A 67 -13.62 13.30 -11.91
CA ASP A 67 -12.94 14.24 -12.79
C ASP A 67 -13.02 15.66 -12.21
N GLY A 68 -14.19 16.05 -11.70
CA GLY A 68 -14.33 17.32 -11.00
C GLY A 68 -13.47 17.42 -9.75
N PHE A 69 -13.35 16.33 -8.98
CA PHE A 69 -12.46 16.27 -7.83
C PHE A 69 -11.00 16.47 -8.24
N TYR A 70 -10.52 15.77 -9.28
CA TYR A 70 -9.15 15.91 -9.76
C TYR A 70 -8.84 17.30 -10.32
N ILE A 71 -9.82 17.99 -10.89
CA ILE A 71 -9.66 19.36 -11.39
C ILE A 71 -9.54 20.37 -10.23
N LYS A 72 -10.40 20.27 -9.21
CA LYS A 72 -10.49 21.24 -8.11
C LYS A 72 -9.49 20.97 -6.97
N ASP A 73 -9.53 19.77 -6.39
CA ASP A 73 -8.82 19.45 -5.14
C ASP A 73 -7.83 18.27 -5.24
N GLY A 74 -7.85 17.52 -6.35
CA GLY A 74 -7.09 16.28 -6.51
C GLY A 74 -5.65 16.45 -7.01
N LYS A 75 -5.06 17.66 -6.96
CA LYS A 75 -3.63 17.86 -7.32
C LYS A 75 -2.66 17.00 -6.51
N ILE A 76 -3.07 16.61 -5.30
CA ILE A 76 -2.28 15.79 -4.36
C ILE A 76 -2.77 14.34 -4.35
N ALA A 77 -3.93 14.04 -4.96
CA ALA A 77 -4.50 12.70 -4.98
C ALA A 77 -3.87 11.87 -6.11
N LEU A 78 -3.53 10.61 -5.83
CA LEU A 78 -2.85 9.75 -6.78
C LEU A 78 -3.85 9.15 -7.77
N ARG A 79 -3.56 9.19 -9.07
CA ARG A 79 -4.44 8.63 -10.11
C ARG A 79 -4.65 7.12 -9.98
N ALA A 80 -3.67 6.39 -9.43
CA ALA A 80 -3.78 4.97 -9.14
C ALA A 80 -4.89 4.62 -8.12
N GLU A 81 -5.45 5.62 -7.44
CA GLU A 81 -6.49 5.43 -6.42
C GLU A 81 -7.88 5.80 -6.94
N GLN A 82 -8.00 6.06 -8.24
CA GLN A 82 -9.25 6.39 -8.90
C GLN A 82 -10.29 5.28 -8.74
N GLY A 83 -9.88 4.01 -8.82
CA GLY A 83 -10.78 2.87 -8.58
C GLY A 83 -11.41 2.94 -7.18
N LEU A 84 -10.59 3.17 -6.15
CA LEU A 84 -11.04 3.29 -4.77
C LEU A 84 -12.01 4.46 -4.57
N TYR A 85 -11.72 5.62 -5.16
CA TYR A 85 -12.64 6.77 -5.09
C TYR A 85 -13.96 6.49 -5.83
N SER A 86 -13.92 5.78 -6.96
CA SER A 86 -15.11 5.34 -7.70
C SER A 86 -16.00 4.43 -6.85
N VAL A 87 -15.40 3.42 -6.22
CA VAL A 87 -16.11 2.48 -5.37
C VAL A 87 -16.75 3.21 -4.18
N LEU A 88 -16.01 4.11 -3.51
CA LEU A 88 -16.56 4.88 -2.39
C LEU A 88 -17.71 5.80 -2.81
N CYS A 89 -17.59 6.51 -3.94
CA CYS A 89 -18.68 7.33 -4.47
C CYS A 89 -19.91 6.48 -4.81
N TYR A 90 -19.72 5.29 -5.40
CA TYR A 90 -20.82 4.36 -5.69
C TYR A 90 -21.51 3.89 -4.41
N LEU A 91 -20.75 3.52 -3.37
CA LEU A 91 -21.31 3.09 -2.10
C LEU A 91 -22.16 4.18 -1.44
N ILE A 92 -21.74 5.44 -1.54
CA ILE A 92 -22.47 6.58 -0.96
C ILE A 92 -23.71 6.92 -1.78
N LEU A 93 -23.64 6.85 -3.12
CA LEU A 93 -24.76 7.20 -3.99
C LEU A 93 -25.87 6.15 -4.02
N PHE A 94 -25.50 4.88 -4.11
CA PHE A 94 -26.47 3.81 -4.44
C PHE A 94 -26.65 2.79 -3.31
N ARG A 95 -25.65 2.57 -2.46
CA ARG A 95 -25.70 1.52 -1.42
C ARG A 95 -25.86 2.06 -0.01
N LEU A 96 -25.99 3.38 0.18
CA LEU A 96 -26.02 3.97 1.51
C LEU A 96 -27.29 3.61 2.28
N ASP A 97 -28.43 3.49 1.60
CA ASP A 97 -29.70 3.06 2.21
C ASP A 97 -29.63 1.60 2.73
N GLU A 98 -28.96 0.72 2.00
CA GLU A 98 -28.81 -0.70 2.38
C GLU A 98 -27.72 -0.90 3.44
N LEU A 99 -26.59 -0.21 3.28
CA LEU A 99 -25.39 -0.40 4.09
C LEU A 99 -25.43 0.38 5.41
N GLY A 100 -26.03 1.58 5.37
CA GLY A 100 -26.06 2.54 6.45
C GLY A 100 -24.70 3.20 6.76
N VAL A 101 -24.77 4.33 7.45
CA VAL A 101 -23.60 5.16 7.80
C VAL A 101 -22.62 4.42 8.74
N SER A 102 -23.10 3.47 9.56
CA SER A 102 -22.26 2.71 10.50
C SER A 102 -21.24 1.81 9.80
N GLN A 103 -21.66 1.10 8.74
CA GLN A 103 -20.75 0.24 7.99
C GLN A 103 -19.88 1.09 7.04
N LEU A 104 -20.44 2.13 6.41
CA LEU A 104 -19.67 3.10 5.64
C LEU A 104 -18.51 3.69 6.46
N ARG A 105 -18.76 4.00 7.73
CA ARG A 105 -17.74 4.50 8.66
C ARG A 105 -16.59 3.52 8.85
N LYS A 106 -16.86 2.20 8.92
CA LYS A 106 -15.80 1.18 9.02
C LYS A 106 -14.96 1.12 7.74
N PHE A 107 -15.61 1.22 6.58
CA PHE A 107 -14.95 1.30 5.29
C PHE A 107 -14.04 2.54 5.20
N ILE A 108 -14.53 3.71 5.58
CA ILE A 108 -13.75 4.96 5.55
C ILE A 108 -12.56 4.90 6.50
N TYR A 109 -12.75 4.43 7.73
CA TYR A 109 -11.65 4.34 8.71
C TYR A 109 -10.64 3.23 8.43
N SER A 110 -10.95 2.29 7.52
CA SER A 110 -9.98 1.30 7.04
C SER A 110 -8.96 1.90 6.05
N GLN A 111 -9.26 3.07 5.48
CA GLN A 111 -8.43 3.77 4.50
C GLN A 111 -7.76 5.01 5.13
N ASP A 112 -6.91 5.69 4.34
CA ASP A 112 -6.29 6.94 4.77
C ASP A 112 -7.35 8.05 4.94
N ILE A 113 -7.58 8.45 6.20
CA ILE A 113 -8.62 9.41 6.58
C ILE A 113 -8.43 10.76 5.86
N ASN A 114 -7.20 11.23 5.66
CA ASN A 114 -6.95 12.53 5.05
C ASN A 114 -7.38 12.56 3.58
N ARG A 115 -7.08 11.47 2.87
CA ARG A 115 -7.40 11.33 1.44
C ARG A 115 -8.90 11.20 1.23
N ILE A 116 -9.56 10.34 2.02
CA ILE A 116 -11.02 10.18 1.92
C ILE A 116 -11.75 11.45 2.36
N TYR A 117 -11.27 12.12 3.42
CA TYR A 117 -11.84 13.39 3.86
C TYR A 117 -11.89 14.43 2.74
N LYS A 118 -10.80 14.59 1.98
CA LYS A 118 -10.77 15.54 0.86
C LYS A 118 -11.81 15.21 -0.22
N LEU A 119 -11.93 13.94 -0.60
CA LEU A 119 -12.93 13.50 -1.57
C LEU A 119 -14.35 13.77 -1.06
N LEU A 120 -14.66 13.36 0.17
CA LEU A 120 -15.99 13.54 0.75
C LEU A 120 -16.33 15.00 0.96
N ASN A 121 -15.37 15.83 1.38
CA ASN A 121 -15.56 17.27 1.54
C ASN A 121 -15.88 17.95 0.21
N PHE A 122 -15.23 17.49 -0.86
CA PHE A 122 -15.53 17.96 -2.20
C PHE A 122 -16.92 17.52 -2.69
N PHE A 123 -17.23 16.23 -2.52
CA PHE A 123 -18.44 15.60 -3.06
C PHE A 123 -19.71 16.03 -2.32
N LEU A 124 -19.63 16.19 -0.99
CA LEU A 124 -20.77 16.55 -0.13
C LEU A 124 -20.97 18.07 -0.01
N ASP A 125 -20.12 18.88 -0.62
CA ASP A 125 -20.33 20.33 -0.70
C ASP A 125 -21.58 20.61 -1.54
N GLU A 126 -22.64 21.06 -0.88
CA GLU A 126 -23.94 21.37 -1.49
C GLU A 126 -23.80 22.29 -2.71
N LYS A 127 -22.86 23.24 -2.66
CA LYS A 127 -22.63 24.16 -3.77
C LYS A 127 -22.14 23.43 -5.00
N ASN A 128 -21.21 22.48 -4.85
CA ASN A 128 -20.71 21.70 -5.97
C ASN A 128 -21.78 20.72 -6.48
N LEU A 129 -22.49 20.09 -5.54
CA LEU A 129 -23.47 19.06 -5.84
C LEU A 129 -24.70 19.59 -6.58
N LEU A 130 -25.30 20.68 -6.09
CA LEU A 130 -26.54 21.27 -6.63
C LEU A 130 -26.33 22.19 -7.83
N THR A 131 -25.07 22.46 -8.21
CA THR A 131 -24.75 23.24 -9.41
C THR A 131 -24.21 22.32 -10.49
N TRP A 132 -22.90 22.35 -10.72
CA TRP A 132 -22.27 21.74 -11.87
C TRP A 132 -22.34 20.20 -11.87
N ILE A 133 -22.34 19.53 -10.70
CA ILE A 133 -22.47 18.05 -10.65
C ILE A 133 -23.85 17.64 -11.13
N GLN A 134 -24.90 18.23 -10.55
CA GLN A 134 -26.28 17.99 -10.96
C GLN A 134 -26.49 18.32 -12.44
N ASP A 135 -26.00 19.46 -12.92
CA ASP A 135 -26.11 19.85 -14.34
C ASP A 135 -25.45 18.81 -15.26
N LYS A 136 -24.28 18.31 -14.88
CA LYS A 136 -23.58 17.27 -15.64
C LYS A 136 -24.31 15.92 -15.59
N TRP A 137 -24.89 15.55 -14.46
CA TRP A 137 -25.71 14.34 -14.37
C TRP A 137 -26.98 14.44 -15.19
N CYS A 138 -27.67 15.59 -15.17
CA CYS A 138 -28.85 15.86 -16.00
C CYS A 138 -28.53 15.89 -17.51
N SER A 139 -27.27 16.12 -17.89
CA SER A 139 -26.83 16.00 -19.29
C SER A 139 -26.61 14.55 -19.72
N LEU A 140 -26.40 13.62 -18.79
CA LEU A 140 -26.11 12.21 -19.05
C LEU A 140 -27.34 11.31 -18.84
N TYR A 141 -28.21 11.68 -17.91
CA TYR A 141 -29.38 10.94 -17.50
C TYR A 141 -30.61 11.84 -17.44
N GLU A 142 -31.79 11.24 -17.50
CA GLU A 142 -33.05 11.96 -17.34
C GLU A 142 -33.11 12.67 -15.97
N ASN A 143 -33.66 13.88 -15.97
CA ASN A 143 -33.77 14.69 -14.76
C ASN A 143 -34.55 13.97 -13.64
N SER A 144 -35.62 13.24 -13.99
CA SER A 144 -36.38 12.40 -13.07
C SER A 144 -35.48 11.41 -12.32
N PHE A 145 -34.60 10.71 -13.02
CA PHE A 145 -33.65 9.76 -12.45
C PHE A 145 -32.64 10.46 -11.53
N VAL A 146 -32.06 11.59 -11.98
CA VAL A 146 -31.09 12.34 -11.19
C VAL A 146 -31.68 12.84 -9.87
N GLN A 147 -32.89 13.41 -9.90
CA GLN A 147 -33.54 13.91 -8.69
C GLN A 147 -33.95 12.79 -7.73
N THR A 148 -34.57 11.75 -8.25
CA THR A 148 -35.19 10.72 -7.41
C THR A 148 -34.21 9.64 -6.93
N VAL A 149 -33.25 9.25 -7.77
CA VAL A 149 -32.33 8.13 -7.49
C VAL A 149 -31.00 8.63 -6.96
N LEU A 150 -30.47 9.77 -7.45
CA LEU A 150 -29.16 10.27 -7.04
C LEU A 150 -29.26 11.30 -5.91
N LEU A 151 -29.99 12.39 -6.14
CA LEU A 151 -30.02 13.53 -5.21
C LEU A 151 -30.88 13.27 -3.98
N SER A 152 -32.10 12.74 -4.13
CA SER A 152 -33.02 12.55 -2.99
C SER A 152 -32.42 11.65 -1.88
N PRO A 153 -31.85 10.46 -2.17
CA PRO A 153 -31.21 9.64 -1.14
C PRO A 153 -29.97 10.33 -0.55
N LEU A 154 -29.17 10.99 -1.37
CA LEU A 154 -27.97 11.68 -0.92
C LEU A 154 -28.30 12.86 0.01
N MET A 155 -29.35 13.62 -0.29
CA MET A 155 -29.84 14.72 0.55
C MET A 155 -30.41 14.20 1.87
N ARG A 156 -31.09 13.05 1.85
CA ARG A 156 -31.63 12.43 3.06
C ARG A 156 -30.54 12.07 4.07
N TRP A 157 -29.42 11.53 3.60
CA TRP A 157 -28.28 11.12 4.44
C TRP A 157 -27.22 12.22 4.62
N HIS A 158 -27.40 13.37 3.98
CA HIS A 158 -26.47 14.49 4.02
C HIS A 158 -26.11 14.93 5.45
N PRO A 159 -27.05 15.10 6.41
CA PRO A 159 -26.67 15.51 7.77
C PRO A 159 -25.81 14.47 8.48
N GLU A 160 -26.08 13.17 8.34
CA GLU A 160 -25.25 12.12 8.94
C GLU A 160 -23.86 12.03 8.29
N LEU A 161 -23.78 12.26 6.98
CA LEU A 161 -22.51 12.29 6.25
C LEU A 161 -21.68 13.52 6.62
N LEU A 162 -22.31 14.68 6.85
CA LEU A 162 -21.63 15.88 7.36
C LEU A 162 -21.13 15.70 8.80
N ASP A 163 -21.90 15.05 9.67
CA ASP A 163 -21.44 14.70 11.02
C ASP A 163 -20.21 13.78 10.96
N LEU A 164 -20.25 12.75 10.11
CA LEU A 164 -19.10 11.89 9.86
C LEU A 164 -17.88 12.69 9.36
N LEU A 165 -18.10 13.65 8.46
CA LEU A 165 -17.05 14.50 7.91
C LEU A 165 -16.43 15.42 8.96
N ASN A 166 -17.25 16.02 9.83
CA ASN A 166 -16.78 16.82 10.96
C ASN A 166 -15.94 15.98 11.94
N GLN A 167 -16.38 14.76 12.23
CA GLN A 167 -15.59 13.84 13.06
C GLN A 167 -14.25 13.46 12.42
N MET A 168 -14.20 13.30 11.09
CA MET A 168 -12.93 13.09 10.38
C MET A 168 -12.04 14.32 10.48
N LYS A 169 -12.59 15.52 10.28
CA LYS A 169 -11.87 16.80 10.42
C LYS A 169 -11.26 16.96 11.81
N ASP A 170 -12.03 16.71 12.87
CA ASP A 170 -11.56 16.81 14.25
C ASP A 170 -10.43 15.81 14.56
N ARG A 171 -10.45 14.62 13.94
CA ARG A 171 -9.36 13.64 14.06
C ARG A 171 -8.11 14.10 13.32
N ILE A 172 -8.25 14.66 12.12
CA ILE A 172 -7.12 15.19 11.32
C ILE A 172 -6.45 16.36 12.06
N GLU A 173 -7.26 17.26 12.63
CA GLU A 173 -6.77 18.41 13.40
C GLU A 173 -6.26 18.03 14.80
N ASN A 174 -6.19 16.73 15.14
CA ASN A 174 -5.80 16.19 16.45
C ASN A 174 -6.59 16.79 17.65
N LYS A 175 -7.79 17.34 17.40
CA LYS A 175 -8.66 17.88 18.46
C LYS A 175 -9.26 16.78 19.33
N VAL A 176 -9.41 15.57 18.76
CA VAL A 176 -9.88 14.39 19.49
C VAL A 176 -8.72 13.79 20.29
N LYS A 177 -8.50 14.28 21.51
CA LYS A 177 -7.63 13.62 22.48
C LYS A 177 -8.21 12.23 22.77
N ALA A 178 -7.41 11.18 22.63
CA ALA A 178 -7.82 9.84 23.02
C ALA A 178 -8.34 9.88 24.47
N LYS A 179 -9.56 9.38 24.70
CA LYS A 179 -10.08 9.22 26.07
C LYS A 179 -9.06 8.39 26.83
N LYS A 180 -8.36 9.01 27.79
CA LYS A 180 -7.44 8.30 28.66
C LYS A 180 -8.22 7.16 29.28
N LYS A 181 -7.77 5.91 29.07
CA LYS A 181 -8.33 4.76 29.78
C LYS A 181 -8.25 5.10 31.27
N HIS A 182 -9.37 4.99 31.98
CA HIS A 182 -9.41 5.23 33.41
C HIS A 182 -8.50 4.18 34.05
N THR A 183 -7.27 4.55 34.38
CA THR A 183 -6.41 3.71 35.22
C THR A 183 -7.12 3.54 36.55
N PRO A 184 -7.34 2.31 37.03
CA PRO A 184 -7.96 2.11 38.33
C PRO A 184 -7.17 2.87 39.40
N THR A 185 -7.89 3.49 40.32
CA THR A 185 -7.29 4.23 41.45
C THR A 185 -6.38 3.29 42.23
N THR A 186 -5.14 3.70 42.47
CA THR A 186 -4.20 2.94 43.30
C THR A 186 -4.79 2.78 44.70
N GLU A 187 -5.05 1.54 45.12
CA GLU A 187 -5.47 1.24 46.48
C GLU A 187 -4.28 1.40 47.44
N VAL A 188 -4.50 2.12 48.55
CA VAL A 188 -3.49 2.33 49.59
C VAL A 188 -3.31 1.05 50.40
N LYS A 189 -2.22 0.32 50.15
CA LYS A 189 -1.83 -0.81 50.98
C LYS A 189 -1.10 -0.29 52.23
N PRO A 190 -1.50 -0.67 53.46
CA PRO A 190 -0.79 -0.25 54.67
C PRO A 190 0.67 -0.70 54.61
N PHE A 191 1.57 0.19 55.02
CA PHE A 191 3.01 -0.05 54.98
C PHE A 191 3.44 -0.90 56.18
N ASN A 192 4.21 -1.97 55.94
CA ASN A 192 4.78 -2.79 57.00
C ASN A 192 5.98 -2.06 57.63
N ILE A 193 5.73 -1.25 58.68
CA ILE A 193 6.73 -0.40 59.35
C ILE A 193 7.79 -1.21 60.10
N THR A 194 7.46 -2.38 60.63
CA THR A 194 8.21 -3.00 61.74
C THR A 194 9.08 -4.20 61.38
N GLN A 195 9.23 -4.54 60.09
CA GLN A 195 10.20 -5.56 59.68
C GLN A 195 11.24 -4.96 58.74
N PRO A 196 12.51 -4.83 59.18
CA PRO A 196 13.57 -4.41 58.29
C PRO A 196 13.68 -5.43 57.16
N ARG A 197 13.46 -4.98 55.92
CA ARG A 197 13.66 -5.81 54.74
C ARG A 197 15.11 -6.29 54.74
N ALA A 198 15.33 -7.60 54.69
CA ALA A 198 16.68 -8.16 54.64
C ALA A 198 17.47 -7.48 53.52
N ARG A 199 18.66 -6.96 53.83
CA ARG A 199 19.50 -6.29 52.84
C ARG A 199 19.85 -7.32 51.77
N GLN A 200 19.39 -7.09 50.54
CA GLN A 200 19.80 -7.90 49.41
C GLN A 200 21.26 -7.56 49.12
N ILE A 201 22.15 -8.55 49.27
CA ILE A 201 23.52 -8.44 48.78
C ILE A 201 23.40 -8.26 47.26
N PRO A 202 24.05 -7.25 46.65
CA PRO A 202 24.01 -7.06 45.20
C PRO A 202 24.44 -8.37 44.53
N LEU A 203 23.55 -8.92 43.69
CA LEU A 203 23.89 -10.09 42.90
C LEU A 203 24.99 -9.65 41.91
N PRO A 204 26.13 -10.36 41.83
CA PRO A 204 27.15 -10.04 40.85
C PRO A 204 26.54 -10.01 39.45
N GLU A 205 26.84 -8.96 38.67
CA GLU A 205 26.37 -8.88 37.29
C GLU A 205 26.88 -10.09 36.50
N ALA A 206 25.98 -10.74 35.76
CA ALA A 206 26.35 -11.87 34.92
C ALA A 206 27.30 -11.38 33.84
N ILE A 207 28.52 -11.94 33.81
CA ILE A 207 29.54 -11.58 32.82
C ILE A 207 28.93 -11.80 31.42
N PRO A 208 28.95 -10.79 30.54
CA PRO A 208 28.44 -10.92 29.18
C PRO A 208 29.15 -12.08 28.48
N LYS A 209 28.38 -13.08 28.06
CA LYS A 209 28.91 -14.20 27.27
C LYS A 209 29.22 -13.70 25.86
N VAL A 210 30.48 -13.33 25.62
CA VAL A 210 30.96 -12.95 24.29
C VAL A 210 30.88 -14.18 23.38
N ALA A 211 30.29 -14.02 22.19
CA ALA A 211 30.23 -15.09 21.21
C ALA A 211 31.65 -15.52 20.80
N ALA A 212 31.86 -16.83 20.60
CA ALA A 212 33.13 -17.34 20.09
C ALA A 212 33.48 -16.68 18.74
N HIS A 213 34.75 -16.34 18.55
CA HIS A 213 35.21 -15.73 17.31
C HIS A 213 34.93 -16.64 16.11
N LYS A 214 34.57 -16.02 14.97
CA LYS A 214 34.35 -16.76 13.72
C LYS A 214 35.64 -17.48 13.32
N PRO A 215 35.57 -18.73 12.83
CA PRO A 215 36.75 -19.42 12.35
C PRO A 215 37.37 -18.65 11.18
N VAL A 216 38.70 -18.74 11.10
CA VAL A 216 39.47 -18.13 10.02
C VAL A 216 38.94 -18.63 8.67
N PRO A 217 38.64 -17.74 7.71
CA PRO A 217 38.19 -18.15 6.38
C PRO A 217 39.19 -19.09 5.72
N LYS A 218 38.70 -20.22 5.17
CA LYS A 218 39.54 -21.25 4.55
C LYS A 218 40.39 -20.73 3.37
N ASN A 219 40.00 -19.60 2.79
CA ASN A 219 40.69 -18.99 1.64
C ASN A 219 41.99 -18.26 2.01
N ILE A 220 42.26 -18.00 3.30
CA ILE A 220 43.47 -17.24 3.70
C ILE A 220 44.76 -18.01 3.39
N TYR A 221 44.73 -19.34 3.45
CA TYR A 221 45.90 -20.20 3.18
C TYR A 221 45.89 -20.83 1.78
N ARG A 222 44.96 -20.42 0.91
CA ARG A 222 44.92 -20.93 -0.47
C ARG A 222 45.87 -20.09 -1.34
N THR A 223 46.66 -20.74 -2.17
CA THR A 223 47.53 -20.05 -3.13
C THR A 223 46.68 -19.24 -4.11
N PRO A 224 47.05 -17.97 -4.39
CA PRO A 224 46.33 -17.12 -5.33
C PRO A 224 46.41 -17.70 -6.75
N SER A 225 45.29 -17.63 -7.48
CA SER A 225 45.17 -18.11 -8.87
C SER A 225 46.17 -17.41 -9.80
N GLU A 226 46.49 -16.16 -9.47
CA GLU A 226 47.45 -15.31 -10.16
C GLU A 226 48.88 -15.85 -10.12
N LEU A 227 49.22 -16.73 -9.16
CA LEU A 227 50.55 -17.31 -9.08
C LEU A 227 50.82 -18.30 -10.23
N GLU A 228 49.80 -19.07 -10.63
CA GLU A 228 49.91 -20.01 -11.74
C GLU A 228 50.13 -19.27 -13.07
N THR A 229 49.39 -18.17 -13.28
CA THR A 229 49.55 -17.35 -14.49
C THR A 229 50.93 -16.69 -14.55
N LEU A 230 51.45 -16.18 -13.43
CA LEU A 230 52.80 -15.63 -13.35
C LEU A 230 53.88 -16.68 -13.69
N ASN A 231 53.72 -17.92 -13.21
CA ASN A 231 54.67 -19.00 -13.52
C ASN A 231 54.67 -19.35 -15.00
N LEU A 232 53.51 -19.45 -15.65
CA LEU A 232 53.41 -19.70 -17.09
C LEU A 232 54.07 -18.58 -17.91
N VAL A 233 53.84 -17.31 -17.54
CA VAL A 233 54.48 -16.17 -18.21
C VAL A 233 55.99 -16.19 -18.02
N LYS A 234 56.48 -16.52 -16.82
CA LYS A 234 57.91 -16.63 -16.53
C LYS A 234 58.59 -17.70 -17.38
N GLU A 235 57.96 -18.86 -17.55
CA GLU A 235 58.48 -19.91 -18.43
C GLU A 235 58.47 -19.53 -19.90
N ALA A 236 57.41 -18.89 -20.38
CA ALA A 236 57.32 -18.40 -21.75
C ALA A 236 58.41 -17.36 -22.05
N ASN A 237 58.65 -16.45 -21.11
CA ASN A 237 59.72 -15.45 -21.22
C ASN A 237 61.11 -16.11 -21.19
N ARG A 238 61.33 -17.14 -20.36
CA ARG A 238 62.59 -17.90 -20.34
C ARG A 238 62.88 -18.52 -21.70
N ARG A 239 61.91 -19.22 -22.31
CA ARG A 239 62.08 -19.83 -23.65
C ARG A 239 62.38 -18.79 -24.73
N LYS A 240 61.67 -17.65 -24.71
CA LYS A 240 61.93 -16.55 -25.66
C LYS A 240 63.34 -15.98 -25.51
N ALA A 241 63.81 -15.81 -24.28
CA ALA A 241 65.16 -15.30 -24.01
C ALA A 241 66.25 -16.28 -24.48
N GLU A 242 66.06 -17.59 -24.27
CA GLU A 242 66.98 -18.63 -24.77
C GLU A 242 67.08 -18.59 -26.30
N VAL A 243 65.94 -18.52 -27.01
CA VAL A 243 65.92 -18.40 -28.49
C VAL A 243 66.56 -17.11 -28.96
N PHE A 244 66.32 -15.99 -28.27
CA PHE A 244 66.97 -14.72 -28.60
C PHE A 244 68.49 -14.82 -28.43
N TYR A 245 68.96 -15.43 -27.34
CA TYR A 245 70.39 -15.61 -27.08
C TYR A 245 71.06 -16.50 -28.14
N THR A 246 70.41 -17.60 -28.55
CA THR A 246 70.95 -18.45 -29.62
C THR A 246 70.98 -17.74 -30.97
N LEU A 247 69.97 -16.95 -31.32
CA LEU A 247 69.97 -16.13 -32.53
C LEU A 247 71.08 -15.07 -32.53
N VAL A 248 71.32 -14.42 -31.38
CA VAL A 248 72.42 -13.46 -31.22
C VAL A 248 73.78 -14.15 -31.40
N LEU A 249 73.97 -15.34 -30.83
CA LEU A 249 75.20 -16.12 -31.01
C LEU A 249 75.41 -16.55 -32.47
N ILE A 250 74.36 -16.99 -33.16
CA ILE A 250 74.42 -17.34 -34.59
C ILE A 250 74.82 -16.11 -35.43
N HIS A 251 74.22 -14.95 -35.15
CA HIS A 251 74.53 -13.70 -35.86
C HIS A 251 75.95 -13.17 -35.55
N GLN A 252 76.45 -13.33 -34.32
CA GLN A 252 77.85 -13.02 -33.99
C GLN A 252 78.84 -13.95 -34.70
N ASN A 253 78.53 -15.24 -34.78
CA ASN A 253 79.35 -16.19 -35.54
C ASN A 253 79.32 -15.89 -37.05
N LEU A 254 78.18 -15.55 -37.65
CA LEU A 254 78.11 -15.13 -39.06
C LEU A 254 78.93 -13.87 -39.36
N LYS A 255 79.00 -12.91 -38.42
CA LYS A 255 79.85 -11.72 -38.52
C LYS A 255 81.35 -11.98 -38.32
N ALA A 256 81.73 -13.15 -37.81
CA ALA A 256 83.14 -13.54 -37.69
C ALA A 256 83.66 -14.22 -38.97
N TRP A 257 82.76 -14.56 -39.91
CA TRP A 257 83.07 -15.25 -41.17
C TRP A 257 82.93 -14.36 -42.42
N PHE A 258 82.56 -13.10 -42.26
CA PHE A 258 82.58 -12.03 -43.28
C PHE A 258 83.49 -10.89 -42.80
#